data_AF-A0A923TUF5-F1
#
_entry.id   AF-A0A923TUF5-F1
#
_cell.length_a   1.000
_cell.length_b   1.000
_cell.length_c   1.000
_cell.angle_alpha   90.00
_cell.angle_beta   90.00
_cell.angle_gamma   90.00
#
_symmetry.space_group_name_H-M   'P 1'
#
loop_
_entity.id
_entity.type
_entity.pdbx_description
1 polymer ?
#
loop_
_entity_poly.entity_id
_entity_poly.type
_entity_poly.pdbx_seq_one_letter_code
_entity_poly.pdbx_strand_id
1 'polypeptide(L)'
;MRLSTVSLALFPVAASLAFSGCDLGKFGTKTTTELSGYDTISGYYTSLPQSVAFSATMKHEDPRNQNGTVNQIPDFLKSVMANPTLLYYDDPIKGLGSLRSHVDTANGIPTKIQDKTGTFGSSSSAYGEVTGCRLVQEKTNSGTFSQLADTVIVNKYKARGRLALDFELKYSLEGTDADCDPVRALFKSCYIDGTNCSSDSQSIFYRAFIQEIFDPFIHSGIMTEEEIGVFRDVRYEAKYE
;
A
#
# COMPACT_ATOMS: atom_id res chain seq x y z
N MET A 1 -27.71 26.81 -45.65
CA MET A 1 -26.74 25.78 -45.23
C MET A 1 -25.45 26.46 -44.82
N ARG A 2 -25.18 26.59 -43.51
CA ARG A 2 -23.86 26.94 -42.98
C ARG A 2 -23.48 25.80 -42.04
N LEU A 3 -22.48 25.01 -42.42
CA LEU A 3 -21.84 24.07 -41.51
C LEU A 3 -21.05 24.91 -40.48
N SER A 4 -21.46 24.83 -39.22
CA SER A 4 -20.65 25.29 -38.10
C SER A 4 -19.85 24.09 -37.60
N THR A 5 -18.56 24.13 -37.85
CA THR A 5 -17.55 23.24 -37.29
C THR A 5 -17.49 23.44 -35.77
N VAL A 6 -17.90 22.41 -35.03
CA VAL A 6 -17.68 22.30 -33.59
C VAL A 6 -16.21 21.92 -33.38
N SER A 7 -15.39 22.88 -33.01
CA SER A 7 -14.04 22.60 -32.48
C SER A 7 -14.20 22.06 -31.05
N LEU A 8 -14.06 20.74 -30.87
CA LEU A 8 -13.75 20.17 -29.56
C LEU A 8 -12.36 20.67 -29.16
N ALA A 9 -12.30 21.59 -28.21
CA ALA A 9 -11.06 21.94 -27.54
C ALA A 9 -10.61 20.72 -26.71
N LEU A 10 -9.50 20.10 -27.13
CA LEU A 10 -8.75 19.17 -26.29
C LEU A 10 -8.35 19.92 -25.02
N PHE A 11 -8.85 19.47 -23.87
CA PHE A 11 -8.37 19.94 -22.57
C PHE A 11 -6.94 19.44 -22.37
N PRO A 12 -5.95 20.33 -22.21
CA PRO A 12 -4.65 19.93 -21.73
C PRO A 12 -4.76 19.79 -20.21
N VAL A 13 -5.25 18.65 -19.73
CA VAL A 13 -5.10 18.29 -18.30
C VAL A 13 -3.68 17.78 -18.10
N ALA A 14 -2.71 18.65 -18.34
CA ALA A 14 -1.35 18.50 -17.86
C ALA A 14 -1.27 19.12 -16.45
N ALA A 15 -2.18 18.69 -15.56
CA ALA A 15 -1.98 18.90 -14.14
C ALA A 15 -1.01 17.80 -13.73
N SER A 16 0.25 18.18 -13.62
CA SER A 16 1.31 17.44 -12.95
C SER A 16 0.79 16.95 -11.60
N LEU A 17 0.28 15.72 -11.58
CA LEU A 17 0.29 14.86 -10.41
C LEU A 17 1.77 14.63 -10.11
N ALA A 18 2.42 15.65 -9.53
CA ALA A 18 3.63 15.48 -8.78
C ALA A 18 3.20 14.71 -7.52
N PHE A 19 2.92 13.43 -7.69
CA PHE A 19 3.18 12.47 -6.64
C PHE A 19 4.65 12.70 -6.33
N SER A 20 4.92 13.45 -5.27
CA SER A 20 6.13 13.24 -4.50
C SER A 20 6.19 11.74 -4.34
N GLY A 21 7.11 11.11 -5.07
CA GLY A 21 7.22 9.67 -5.10
C GLY A 21 7.09 9.20 -3.67
N CYS A 22 6.04 8.43 -3.38
CA CYS A 22 6.07 7.58 -2.22
C CYS A 22 7.25 6.67 -2.50
N ASP A 23 8.40 7.12 -2.01
CA ASP A 23 9.68 6.45 -2.02
C ASP A 23 9.46 5.22 -1.15
N LEU A 24 8.90 4.18 -1.77
CA LEU A 24 9.00 2.83 -1.29
C LEU A 24 10.48 2.49 -1.31
N GLY A 25 11.16 2.87 -0.24
CA GLY A 25 12.35 2.19 0.25
C GLY A 25 13.61 2.33 -0.60
N LYS A 26 14.00 3.51 -1.09
CA LYS A 26 15.41 3.72 -1.43
C LYS A 26 16.27 4.07 -0.21
N PHE A 27 16.35 3.15 0.76
CA PHE A 27 17.46 3.11 1.70
C PHE A 27 18.58 2.23 1.12
N GLY A 28 19.40 2.84 0.26
CA GLY A 28 20.62 2.23 -0.26
C GLY A 28 21.67 2.04 0.84
N THR A 29 22.21 0.83 0.91
CA THR A 29 23.11 0.26 1.92
C THR A 29 24.50 0.91 2.01
N LYS A 30 25.08 0.91 3.22
CA LYS A 30 26.48 0.51 3.42
C LYS A 30 26.74 -0.14 4.79
N THR A 31 27.41 -1.30 4.72
CA THR A 31 28.24 -2.00 5.72
C THR A 31 27.58 -2.75 6.88
N THR A 32 27.55 -4.08 6.71
CA THR A 32 28.04 -5.14 7.64
C THR A 32 27.88 -4.91 9.14
N THR A 33 26.98 -5.72 9.70
CA THR A 33 27.02 -6.40 11.01
C THR A 33 28.19 -6.02 11.93
N GLU A 34 27.90 -5.21 12.95
CA GLU A 34 28.33 -5.41 14.34
C GLU A 34 27.55 -4.42 15.24
N LEU A 35 26.34 -4.80 15.66
CA LEU A 35 25.60 -4.08 16.69
C LEU A 35 26.11 -4.54 18.06
N SER A 36 27.07 -3.80 18.61
CA SER A 36 27.47 -3.94 20.00
C SER A 36 26.49 -3.18 20.90
N GLY A 37 25.71 -3.93 21.70
CA GLY A 37 25.26 -3.49 23.03
C GLY A 37 23.78 -3.14 23.24
N TYR A 38 22.98 -2.78 22.23
CA TYR A 38 21.63 -2.24 22.48
C TYR A 38 20.48 -2.86 21.66
N ASP A 39 20.76 -3.65 20.62
CA ASP A 39 19.71 -4.25 19.80
C ASP A 39 19.41 -5.70 20.21
N THR A 40 18.42 -5.86 21.08
CA THR A 40 17.90 -7.16 21.53
C THR A 40 16.60 -7.54 20.83
N ILE A 41 16.20 -6.86 19.76
CA ILE A 41 14.90 -7.11 19.11
C ILE A 41 15.08 -7.56 17.68
N SER A 42 16.04 -6.98 16.96
CA SER A 42 16.23 -7.31 15.56
C SER A 42 16.44 -8.80 15.36
N GLY A 43 15.86 -9.31 14.29
CA GLY A 43 15.95 -10.71 13.93
C GLY A 43 14.78 -11.17 13.09
N TYR A 44 14.85 -12.44 12.70
CA TYR A 44 13.81 -13.09 11.93
C TYR A 44 12.70 -13.59 12.85
N TYR A 45 11.45 -13.29 12.50
CA TYR A 45 10.27 -13.74 13.21
C TYR A 45 9.40 -14.56 12.26
N THR A 46 8.82 -15.64 12.76
CA THR A 46 7.83 -16.40 12.00
C THR A 46 6.56 -15.57 11.89
N SER A 47 6.01 -15.48 10.69
CA SER A 47 4.76 -14.78 10.41
C SER A 47 4.11 -15.41 9.20
N LEU A 48 2.84 -15.81 9.31
CA LEU A 48 2.07 -16.45 8.25
C LEU A 48 0.79 -15.66 7.96
N PRO A 49 0.37 -15.57 6.69
CA PRO A 49 -0.87 -14.88 6.34
C PRO A 49 -2.07 -15.60 6.95
N GLN A 50 -2.97 -14.85 7.59
CA GLN A 50 -4.18 -15.38 8.23
C GLN A 50 -5.44 -15.00 7.47
N SER A 51 -5.60 -13.73 7.11
CA SER A 51 -6.79 -13.24 6.45
C SER A 51 -6.54 -11.98 5.63
N VAL A 52 -7.42 -11.73 4.68
CA VAL A 52 -7.55 -10.44 3.99
C VAL A 52 -9.03 -10.09 3.85
N ALA A 53 -9.36 -8.83 4.05
CA ALA A 53 -10.69 -8.29 3.83
C ALA A 53 -10.59 -7.06 2.94
N PHE A 54 -11.58 -6.90 2.06
CA PHE A 54 -11.71 -5.79 1.15
C PHE A 54 -12.98 -5.02 1.49
N SER A 55 -12.91 -3.70 1.37
CA SER A 55 -14.02 -2.78 1.48
C SER A 55 -13.99 -1.80 0.32
N ALA A 56 -15.14 -1.52 -0.26
CA ALA A 56 -15.28 -0.56 -1.35
C ALA A 56 -16.58 0.22 -1.19
N THR A 57 -16.49 1.54 -1.36
CA THR A 57 -17.62 2.47 -1.25
C THR A 57 -17.72 3.26 -2.55
N MET A 58 -18.88 3.21 -3.19
CA MET A 58 -19.19 4.01 -4.38
C MET A 58 -19.98 5.26 -4.02
N LYS A 59 -20.13 6.18 -4.98
CA LYS A 59 -20.96 7.38 -4.83
C LYS A 59 -22.38 6.98 -4.43
N HIS A 60 -22.85 7.56 -3.31
CA HIS A 60 -24.21 7.37 -2.78
C HIS A 60 -24.57 5.92 -2.44
N GLU A 61 -23.59 5.05 -2.24
CA GLU A 61 -23.79 3.66 -1.81
C GLU A 61 -23.20 3.43 -0.41
N ASP A 62 -23.76 2.44 0.29
CA ASP A 62 -23.18 1.93 1.52
C ASP A 62 -21.89 1.13 1.22
N PRO A 63 -20.93 1.06 2.16
CA PRO A 63 -19.73 0.27 1.99
C PRO A 63 -20.04 -1.22 1.76
N ARG A 64 -19.50 -1.77 0.68
CA ARG A 64 -19.45 -3.22 0.46
C ARG A 64 -18.24 -3.77 1.18
N ASN A 65 -18.40 -4.91 1.83
CA ASN A 65 -17.31 -5.62 2.52
C ASN A 65 -17.26 -7.07 2.04
N GLN A 66 -16.06 -7.58 1.80
CA GLN A 66 -15.86 -8.95 1.36
C GLN A 66 -14.56 -9.52 1.95
N ASN A 67 -14.65 -10.71 2.53
CA ASN A 67 -13.47 -11.47 2.90
C ASN A 67 -12.84 -12.08 1.64
N GLY A 68 -11.53 -11.92 1.50
CA GLY A 68 -10.75 -12.59 0.48
C GLY A 68 -10.08 -13.86 0.98
N THR A 69 -9.38 -14.50 0.08
CA THR A 69 -8.46 -15.61 0.37
C THR A 69 -7.05 -15.06 0.60
N VAL A 70 -6.23 -15.74 1.39
CA VAL A 70 -4.83 -15.33 1.67
C VAL A 70 -3.99 -15.13 0.40
N ASN A 71 -4.34 -15.80 -0.70
CA ASN A 71 -3.68 -15.63 -2.00
C ASN A 71 -3.96 -14.27 -2.65
N GLN A 72 -5.01 -13.56 -2.21
CA GLN A 72 -5.38 -12.22 -2.68
C GLN A 72 -4.72 -11.09 -1.87
N ILE A 73 -3.89 -11.40 -0.87
CA ILE A 73 -3.07 -10.37 -0.21
C ILE A 73 -2.18 -9.69 -1.26
N PRO A 74 -2.07 -8.36 -1.30
CA PRO A 74 -1.24 -7.68 -2.29
C PRO A 74 0.23 -8.10 -2.26
N ASP A 75 0.85 -8.19 -3.44
CA ASP A 75 2.17 -8.79 -3.60
C ASP A 75 3.28 -8.01 -2.88
N PHE A 76 3.17 -6.69 -2.75
CA PHE A 76 4.14 -5.91 -1.96
C PHE A 76 4.12 -6.33 -0.48
N LEU A 77 2.94 -6.66 0.06
CA LEU A 77 2.83 -7.08 1.45
C LEU A 77 3.30 -8.52 1.61
N LYS A 78 2.96 -9.41 0.66
CA LYS A 78 3.50 -10.77 0.61
C LYS A 78 5.02 -10.80 0.54
N SER A 79 5.63 -9.88 -0.22
CA SER A 79 7.08 -9.84 -0.39
C SER A 79 7.78 -9.40 0.89
N VAL A 80 7.26 -8.35 1.57
CA VAL A 80 7.78 -7.87 2.86
C VAL A 80 7.56 -8.89 3.96
N MET A 81 6.34 -9.43 4.08
CA MET A 81 5.93 -10.40 5.08
C MET A 81 6.24 -11.85 4.68
N ALA A 82 7.25 -12.05 3.84
CA ALA A 82 7.74 -13.38 3.53
C ALA A 82 8.19 -14.07 4.82
N ASN A 83 7.89 -15.36 5.00
CA ASN A 83 8.22 -16.09 6.22
C ASN A 83 9.66 -16.64 6.16
N PRO A 84 10.54 -16.38 7.13
CA PRO A 84 10.36 -15.47 8.25
C PRO A 84 10.57 -14.02 7.85
N THR A 85 9.88 -13.13 8.55
CA THR A 85 9.96 -11.67 8.36
C THR A 85 11.05 -11.10 9.25
N LEU A 86 11.88 -10.22 8.70
CA LEU A 86 12.89 -9.51 9.47
C LEU A 86 12.24 -8.29 10.14
N LEU A 87 12.23 -8.27 11.47
CA LEU A 87 12.04 -7.04 12.23
C LEU A 87 13.44 -6.42 12.41
N TYR A 88 13.65 -5.22 11.89
CA TYR A 88 14.92 -4.53 11.94
C TYR A 88 14.80 -3.23 12.72
N TYR A 89 15.67 -3.02 13.70
CA TYR A 89 15.65 -1.85 14.57
C TYR A 89 16.57 -0.76 14.01
N ASP A 90 16.01 0.15 13.22
CA ASP A 90 16.73 1.20 12.51
C ASP A 90 17.37 2.24 13.44
N ASP A 91 16.62 2.68 14.46
CA ASP A 91 17.07 3.62 15.49
C ASP A 91 16.46 3.23 16.85
N PRO A 92 17.19 2.49 17.69
CA PRO A 92 16.72 2.06 19.00
C PRO A 92 16.38 3.20 19.97
N ILE A 93 17.02 4.36 19.81
CA ILE A 93 16.82 5.53 20.69
C ILE A 93 15.47 6.17 20.38
N LYS A 94 15.12 6.26 19.09
CA LYS A 94 13.85 6.84 18.64
C LYS A 94 12.71 5.82 18.55
N GLY A 95 12.99 4.54 18.76
CA GLY A 95 12.03 3.46 18.57
C GLY A 95 11.66 3.28 17.09
N LEU A 96 12.54 3.62 16.15
CA LEU A 96 12.25 3.47 14.71
C LEU A 96 12.76 2.12 14.23
N GLY A 97 11.93 1.40 13.50
CA GLY A 97 12.31 0.15 12.85
C GLY A 97 11.56 -0.08 11.55
N SER A 98 11.73 -1.28 11.00
CA SER A 98 11.09 -1.68 9.77
C SER A 98 10.84 -3.19 9.73
N LEU A 99 9.73 -3.58 9.10
CA LEU A 99 9.47 -4.96 8.70
C LEU A 99 10.04 -5.16 7.30
N ARG A 100 10.84 -6.19 7.09
CA ARG A 100 11.54 -6.45 5.84
C ARG A 100 11.46 -7.93 5.47
N SER A 101 11.62 -8.19 4.18
CA SER A 101 11.74 -9.55 3.68
C SER A 101 13.10 -10.14 4.07
N HIS A 102 13.16 -11.46 4.28
CA HIS A 102 14.45 -12.16 4.34
C HIS A 102 15.14 -12.26 2.97
N VAL A 103 14.39 -12.04 1.88
CA VAL A 103 14.89 -12.09 0.50
C VAL A 103 15.38 -10.72 0.02
N ASP A 104 14.67 -9.67 0.38
CA ASP A 104 15.00 -8.28 0.08
C ASP A 104 14.94 -7.43 1.37
N THR A 105 16.12 -7.09 1.88
CA THR A 105 16.29 -6.26 3.08
C THR A 105 16.44 -4.78 2.77
N ALA A 106 16.39 -4.36 1.50
CA ALA A 106 16.47 -2.95 1.13
C ALA A 106 15.13 -2.25 1.30
N ASN A 107 14.04 -2.97 1.01
CA ASN A 107 12.67 -2.48 1.11
C ASN A 107 11.99 -2.99 2.39
N GLY A 108 11.15 -2.14 2.99
CA GLY A 108 10.42 -2.51 4.19
C GLY A 108 9.26 -1.60 4.52
N ILE A 109 8.42 -2.04 5.45
CA ILE A 109 7.36 -1.23 6.05
C ILE A 109 7.97 -0.55 7.28
N PRO A 110 8.13 0.78 7.27
CA PRO A 110 8.57 1.51 8.46
C PRO A 110 7.58 1.26 9.61
N THR A 111 8.08 1.21 10.83
CA THR A 111 7.27 0.98 12.01
C THR A 111 7.90 1.62 13.24
N LYS A 112 7.09 2.02 14.21
CA LYS A 112 7.57 2.44 15.52
C LYS A 112 7.53 1.26 16.47
N ILE A 113 8.68 0.85 17.00
CA ILE A 113 8.84 -0.28 17.92
C ILE A 113 8.72 0.20 19.36
N GLN A 114 7.96 -0.54 20.15
CA GLN A 114 7.87 -0.39 21.60
C GLN A 114 8.38 -1.69 22.24
N ASP A 115 9.69 -1.74 22.50
CA ASP A 115 10.39 -2.93 22.99
C ASP A 115 9.76 -3.52 24.25
N LYS A 116 9.52 -2.67 25.26
CA LYS A 116 9.00 -3.07 26.57
C LYS A 116 7.65 -3.77 26.51
N THR A 117 6.85 -3.48 25.50
CA THR A 117 5.51 -4.03 25.32
C THR A 117 5.48 -5.13 24.26
N GLY A 118 6.58 -5.37 23.53
CA GLY A 118 6.59 -6.29 22.40
C GLY A 118 5.62 -5.87 21.30
N THR A 119 5.42 -4.56 21.11
CA THR A 119 4.46 -4.03 20.12
C THR A 119 5.15 -3.15 19.10
N PHE A 120 4.55 -3.01 17.93
CA PHE A 120 4.97 -2.05 16.93
C PHE A 120 3.78 -1.44 16.21
N GLY A 121 3.98 -0.31 15.57
CA GLY A 121 3.04 0.22 14.61
C GLY A 121 3.37 1.60 14.07
N SER A 122 2.67 1.99 13.02
CA SER A 122 2.72 3.31 12.44
C SER A 122 1.46 3.60 11.65
N SER A 123 1.22 4.89 11.43
CA SER A 123 0.23 5.39 10.49
C SER A 123 0.90 6.46 9.64
N SER A 124 0.61 6.44 8.35
CA SER A 124 1.05 7.46 7.39
C SER A 124 -0.10 7.81 6.46
N SER A 125 -0.17 9.08 6.09
CA SER A 125 -1.09 9.58 5.07
C SER A 125 -0.30 10.36 4.02
N ALA A 126 -0.62 10.12 2.76
CA ALA A 126 -0.11 10.86 1.61
C ALA A 126 -1.30 11.32 0.78
N TYR A 127 -1.17 12.43 0.06
CA TYR A 127 -2.22 12.87 -0.85
C TYR A 127 -1.68 13.53 -2.10
N GLY A 128 -2.47 13.45 -3.17
CA GLY A 128 -2.32 14.24 -4.39
C GLY A 128 -3.61 15.01 -4.66
N GLU A 129 -3.51 16.22 -5.19
CA GLU A 129 -4.67 17.08 -5.47
C GLU A 129 -4.74 17.42 -6.95
N VAL A 130 -5.93 17.28 -7.54
CA VAL A 130 -6.23 17.65 -8.92
C VAL A 130 -7.57 18.38 -8.93
N THR A 131 -7.54 19.66 -9.32
CA THR A 131 -8.76 20.46 -9.56
C THR A 131 -9.74 20.45 -8.37
N GLY A 132 -9.24 20.55 -7.13
CA GLY A 132 -10.07 20.55 -5.92
C GLY A 132 -10.53 19.16 -5.43
N CYS A 133 -10.20 18.10 -6.15
CA CYS A 133 -10.34 16.72 -5.68
C CYS A 133 -9.00 16.19 -5.15
N ARG A 134 -9.00 15.65 -3.94
CA ARG A 134 -7.83 15.11 -3.25
C ARG A 134 -7.91 13.58 -3.20
N LEU A 135 -6.95 12.90 -3.82
CA LEU A 135 -6.72 11.47 -3.59
C LEU A 135 -5.87 11.32 -2.34
N VAL A 136 -6.41 10.69 -1.31
CA VAL A 136 -5.72 10.38 -0.06
C VAL A 136 -5.39 8.90 0.00
N GLN A 137 -4.15 8.58 0.32
CA GLN A 137 -3.70 7.24 0.68
C GLN A 137 -3.41 7.21 2.18
N GLU A 138 -4.06 6.33 2.91
CA GLU A 138 -3.83 6.09 4.33
C GLU A 138 -3.29 4.67 4.49
N LYS A 139 -2.18 4.53 5.21
CA LYS A 139 -1.55 3.25 5.50
C LYS A 139 -1.36 3.15 7.00
N THR A 140 -1.86 2.07 7.59
CA THR A 140 -1.60 1.75 8.98
C THR A 140 -1.07 0.33 9.11
N ASN A 141 -0.17 0.15 10.06
CA ASN A 141 0.34 -1.15 10.44
C ASN A 141 0.48 -1.16 11.95
N SER A 142 0.05 -2.24 12.58
CA SER A 142 0.21 -2.43 14.01
C SER A 142 0.38 -3.91 14.30
N GLY A 143 1.00 -4.25 15.42
CA GLY A 143 1.24 -5.65 15.69
C GLY A 143 2.03 -5.91 16.95
N THR A 144 2.34 -7.19 17.14
CA THR A 144 3.08 -7.68 18.29
C THR A 144 4.19 -8.60 17.85
N PHE A 145 5.22 -8.70 18.66
CA PHE A 145 6.29 -9.66 18.51
C PHE A 145 6.64 -10.28 19.86
N SER A 146 6.98 -11.56 19.85
CA SER A 146 7.37 -12.31 21.04
C SER A 146 8.54 -13.22 20.72
N GLN A 147 9.44 -13.42 21.68
CA GLN A 147 10.58 -14.32 21.51
C GLN A 147 10.14 -15.76 21.79
N LEU A 148 10.69 -16.70 21.01
CA LEU A 148 10.53 -18.13 21.25
C LEU A 148 11.60 -18.61 22.24
N ALA A 149 11.22 -19.53 23.12
CA ALA A 149 12.18 -20.19 24.02
C ALA A 149 13.12 -21.13 23.24
N ASP A 150 12.58 -21.78 22.20
CA ASP A 150 13.30 -22.73 21.38
C ASP A 150 13.73 -22.14 20.04
N THR A 151 14.83 -22.69 19.50
CA THR A 151 15.30 -22.33 18.17
C THR A 151 14.43 -22.99 17.10
N VAL A 152 13.72 -22.18 16.32
CA VAL A 152 12.99 -22.62 15.13
C VAL A 152 13.75 -22.19 13.88
N ILE A 153 13.91 -23.10 12.91
CA ILE A 153 14.52 -22.78 11.62
C ILE A 153 13.41 -22.69 10.56
N VAL A 154 13.30 -21.54 9.90
CA VAL A 154 12.35 -21.31 8.80
C VAL A 154 13.12 -20.81 7.60
N ASN A 155 12.98 -21.48 6.45
CA ASN A 155 13.64 -21.11 5.20
C ASN A 155 15.16 -20.87 5.34
N LYS A 156 15.84 -21.69 6.15
CA LYS A 156 17.28 -21.63 6.49
C LYS A 156 17.68 -20.49 7.44
N TYR A 157 16.73 -19.70 7.93
CA TYR A 157 16.98 -18.66 8.92
C TYR A 157 16.55 -19.12 10.31
N LYS A 158 17.33 -18.76 11.32
CA LYS A 158 16.96 -18.96 12.73
C LYS A 158 15.94 -17.92 13.13
N ALA A 159 14.70 -18.35 13.34
CA ALA A 159 13.64 -17.50 13.87
C ALA A 159 13.89 -17.27 15.37
N ARG A 160 13.84 -16.01 15.76
CA ARG A 160 13.93 -15.51 17.13
C ARG A 160 12.58 -15.59 17.85
N GLY A 161 11.49 -15.52 17.10
CA GLY A 161 10.19 -15.21 17.65
C GLY A 161 9.03 -15.42 16.69
N ARG A 162 7.84 -15.02 17.15
CA ARG A 162 6.64 -14.87 16.33
C ARG A 162 6.29 -13.40 16.17
N LEU A 163 5.72 -13.04 15.03
CA LEU A 163 5.30 -11.68 14.73
C LEU A 163 3.90 -11.70 14.15
N ALA A 164 3.00 -10.97 14.81
CA ALA A 164 1.65 -10.71 14.33
C ALA A 164 1.56 -9.28 13.79
N LEU A 165 0.88 -9.11 12.66
CA LEU A 165 0.67 -7.83 11.98
C LEU A 165 -0.79 -7.70 11.57
N ASP A 166 -1.40 -6.58 11.96
CA ASP A 166 -2.60 -6.01 11.36
C ASP A 166 -2.18 -4.86 10.45
N PHE A 167 -2.42 -5.01 9.15
CA PHE A 167 -2.08 -4.04 8.11
C PHE A 167 -3.34 -3.52 7.44
N GLU A 168 -3.40 -2.22 7.17
CA GLU A 168 -4.47 -1.58 6.42
C GLU A 168 -3.91 -0.59 5.40
N LEU A 169 -4.46 -0.63 4.19
CA LEU A 169 -4.26 0.39 3.17
C LEU A 169 -5.60 0.85 2.65
N LYS A 170 -5.82 2.16 2.64
CA LYS A 170 -7.03 2.82 2.17
C LYS A 170 -6.68 3.91 1.16
N TYR A 171 -7.45 3.97 0.09
CA TYR A 171 -7.48 5.08 -0.85
C TYR A 171 -8.85 5.73 -0.83
N SER A 172 -8.92 7.05 -0.77
CA SER A 172 -10.17 7.80 -0.81
C SER A 172 -10.06 9.08 -1.62
N LEU A 173 -11.15 9.43 -2.31
CA LEU A 173 -11.31 10.74 -2.92
C LEU A 173 -12.06 11.67 -1.96
N GLU A 174 -11.49 12.83 -1.72
CA GLU A 174 -12.05 13.89 -0.89
C GLU A 174 -12.24 15.15 -1.73
N GLY A 175 -13.42 15.73 -1.69
CA GLY A 175 -13.82 16.86 -2.54
C GLY A 175 -15.30 16.79 -2.85
N THR A 176 -15.80 17.75 -3.64
CA THR A 176 -17.17 17.64 -4.15
C THR A 176 -17.23 16.62 -5.28
N ASP A 177 -18.42 16.09 -5.55
CA ASP A 177 -18.59 15.17 -6.67
C ASP A 177 -18.23 15.81 -8.01
N ALA A 178 -18.56 17.08 -8.21
CA ALA A 178 -18.20 17.83 -9.40
C ALA A 178 -16.68 17.93 -9.61
N ASP A 179 -15.92 18.09 -8.52
CA ASP A 179 -14.46 18.19 -8.57
C ASP A 179 -13.81 16.82 -8.82
N CYS A 180 -14.40 15.75 -8.27
CA CYS A 180 -13.84 14.41 -8.32
C CYS A 180 -14.26 13.57 -9.53
N ASP A 181 -15.35 13.91 -10.21
CA ASP A 181 -15.82 13.18 -11.40
C ASP A 181 -14.80 13.14 -12.55
N PRO A 182 -14.06 14.22 -12.87
CA PRO A 182 -12.96 14.16 -13.84
C PRO A 182 -11.85 13.19 -13.45
N VAL A 183 -11.51 13.11 -12.15
CA VAL A 183 -10.46 12.20 -11.65
C VAL A 183 -10.91 10.74 -11.77
N ARG A 184 -12.16 10.44 -11.40
CA ARG A 184 -12.75 9.10 -11.56
C ARG A 184 -12.82 8.67 -13.02
N ALA A 185 -13.23 9.58 -13.91
CA ALA A 185 -13.26 9.34 -15.34
C ALA A 185 -11.85 9.03 -15.89
N LEU A 186 -10.84 9.78 -15.44
CA LEU A 186 -9.44 9.51 -15.76
C LEU A 186 -9.03 8.12 -15.29
N PHE A 187 -9.25 7.79 -14.01
CA PHE A 187 -8.87 6.48 -13.43
C PHE A 187 -9.51 5.32 -14.18
N LYS A 188 -10.82 5.42 -14.47
CA LYS A 188 -11.54 4.41 -15.25
C LYS A 188 -10.94 4.24 -16.64
N SER A 189 -10.74 5.34 -17.37
CA SER A 189 -10.15 5.28 -18.72
C SER A 189 -8.72 4.72 -18.70
N CYS A 190 -7.97 5.02 -17.63
CA CYS A 190 -6.64 4.51 -17.40
C CYS A 190 -6.58 3.00 -17.22
N TYR A 191 -7.54 2.49 -16.43
CA TYR A 191 -7.61 1.10 -16.07
C TYR A 191 -8.03 0.23 -17.26
N ILE A 192 -9.13 0.61 -17.92
CA ILE A 192 -9.78 -0.20 -18.97
C ILE A 192 -9.01 -0.09 -20.30
N ASP A 193 -8.84 1.14 -20.80
CA ASP A 193 -8.35 1.35 -22.17
C ASP A 193 -6.83 1.48 -22.23
N GLY A 194 -6.20 1.93 -21.13
CA GLY A 194 -4.77 2.17 -21.04
C GLY A 194 -4.23 3.29 -21.97
N THR A 195 -5.07 3.87 -22.83
CA THR A 195 -4.67 4.83 -23.88
C THR A 195 -4.73 6.29 -23.43
N ASN A 196 -5.31 6.59 -22.26
CA ASN A 196 -5.55 7.97 -21.80
C ASN A 196 -4.90 8.29 -20.44
N CYS A 197 -3.86 7.56 -20.05
CA CYS A 197 -3.23 7.76 -18.73
C CYS A 197 -2.31 8.96 -18.60
N SER A 198 -1.69 9.38 -19.71
CA SER A 198 -1.04 10.68 -19.86
C SER A 198 -0.64 10.86 -21.33
N SER A 199 -0.26 12.07 -21.72
CA SER A 199 0.26 12.38 -23.06
C SER A 199 1.70 11.93 -23.30
N ASP A 200 2.40 11.37 -22.30
CA ASP A 200 3.85 11.16 -22.31
C ASP A 200 4.29 9.77 -21.80
N SER A 201 5.59 9.52 -21.80
CA SER A 201 6.25 8.30 -21.27
C SER A 201 5.95 7.99 -19.79
N GLN A 202 5.31 8.91 -19.06
CA GLN A 202 4.82 8.68 -17.70
C GLN A 202 3.56 7.81 -17.65
N SER A 203 2.86 7.61 -18.77
CA SER A 203 1.60 6.84 -18.86
C SER A 203 1.70 5.43 -18.29
N ILE A 204 2.85 4.78 -18.41
CA ILE A 204 3.10 3.43 -17.85
C ILE A 204 3.10 3.45 -16.32
N PHE A 205 3.71 4.46 -15.69
CA PHE A 205 3.76 4.57 -14.23
C PHE A 205 2.38 4.92 -13.66
N TYR A 206 1.64 5.81 -14.33
CA TYR A 206 0.26 6.11 -13.94
C TYR A 206 -0.62 4.87 -14.05
N ARG A 207 -0.52 4.11 -15.14
CA ARG A 207 -1.28 2.87 -15.29
C ARG A 207 -0.96 1.86 -14.19
N ALA A 208 0.33 1.62 -13.92
CA ALA A 208 0.76 0.72 -12.87
C ALA A 208 0.22 1.14 -11.49
N PHE A 209 0.23 2.45 -11.20
CA PHE A 209 -0.34 2.99 -9.96
C PHE A 209 -1.86 2.80 -9.86
N ILE A 210 -2.60 3.07 -10.94
CA ILE A 210 -4.06 2.86 -10.96
C ILE A 210 -4.39 1.37 -10.82
N GLN A 211 -3.62 0.50 -11.46
CA GLN A 211 -3.74 -0.95 -11.28
C GLN A 211 -3.41 -1.38 -9.85
N GLU A 212 -2.36 -0.83 -9.22
CA GLU A 212 -2.03 -1.09 -7.82
C GLU A 212 -3.17 -0.74 -6.87
N ILE A 213 -3.91 0.35 -7.16
CA ILE A 213 -5.10 0.72 -6.39
C ILE A 213 -6.23 -0.27 -6.64
N PHE A 214 -6.64 -0.52 -7.89
CA PHE A 214 -7.93 -1.17 -8.18
C PHE A 214 -7.87 -2.68 -8.41
N ASP A 215 -6.75 -3.24 -8.88
CA ASP A 215 -6.62 -4.68 -9.17
C ASP A 215 -7.01 -5.56 -7.97
N PRO A 216 -6.58 -5.27 -6.72
CA PRO A 216 -6.95 -6.11 -5.58
C PRO A 216 -8.47 -6.17 -5.37
N PHE A 217 -9.17 -5.05 -5.58
CA PHE A 217 -10.61 -4.95 -5.39
C PHE A 217 -11.38 -5.64 -6.53
N ILE A 218 -10.95 -5.42 -7.77
CA ILE A 218 -11.57 -6.06 -8.94
C ILE A 218 -11.37 -7.57 -8.91
N HIS A 219 -10.16 -8.05 -8.64
CA HIS A 219 -9.88 -9.48 -8.50
C HIS A 219 -10.55 -10.12 -7.27
N SER A 220 -10.87 -9.34 -6.24
CA SER A 220 -11.69 -9.83 -5.13
C SER A 220 -13.17 -10.01 -5.51
N GLY A 221 -13.64 -9.30 -6.54
CA GLY A 221 -15.04 -9.28 -6.96
C GLY A 221 -15.92 -8.31 -6.17
N ILE A 222 -15.35 -7.51 -5.26
CA ILE A 222 -16.09 -6.50 -4.49
C ILE A 222 -16.48 -5.28 -5.35
N MET A 223 -15.75 -5.08 -6.44
CA MET A 223 -15.84 -3.96 -7.36
C MET A 223 -15.63 -4.46 -8.79
N THR A 224 -16.25 -3.78 -9.76
CA THR A 224 -16.08 -3.98 -11.21
C THR A 224 -15.26 -2.83 -11.81
N GLU A 225 -14.72 -3.02 -13.02
CA GLU A 225 -13.94 -1.98 -13.70
C GLU A 225 -14.79 -0.72 -13.97
N GLU A 226 -16.08 -0.92 -14.24
CA GLU A 226 -17.03 0.14 -14.54
C GLU A 226 -17.27 1.05 -13.35
N GLU A 227 -17.22 0.48 -12.14
CA GLU A 227 -17.43 1.15 -10.86
C GLU A 227 -16.26 2.06 -10.48
N ILE A 228 -15.10 1.97 -11.15
CA ILE A 228 -14.01 2.95 -10.99
C ILE A 228 -14.51 4.36 -11.33
N GLY A 229 -15.49 4.50 -12.24
CA GLY A 229 -16.07 5.80 -12.57
C GLY A 229 -16.86 6.44 -11.43
N VAL A 230 -17.19 5.69 -10.38
CA VAL A 230 -18.03 6.13 -9.26
C VAL A 230 -17.43 5.78 -7.90
N PHE A 231 -16.15 5.41 -7.82
CA PHE A 231 -15.53 5.07 -6.54
C PHE A 231 -15.40 6.29 -5.62
N ARG A 232 -15.55 6.07 -4.31
CA ARG A 232 -15.29 7.06 -3.27
C ARG A 232 -14.11 6.64 -2.41
N ASP A 233 -14.14 5.42 -1.91
CA ASP A 233 -13.05 4.85 -1.14
C ASP A 233 -12.94 3.34 -1.35
N VAL A 234 -11.70 2.85 -1.29
CA VAL A 234 -11.37 1.42 -1.30
C VAL A 234 -10.34 1.16 -0.21
N ARG A 235 -10.48 0.05 0.52
CA ARG A 235 -9.63 -0.31 1.65
C ARG A 235 -9.45 -1.80 1.70
N TYR A 236 -8.23 -2.28 1.94
CA TYR A 236 -8.05 -3.65 2.37
C TYR A 236 -7.33 -3.73 3.71
N GLU A 237 -7.65 -4.79 4.43
CA GLU A 237 -7.03 -5.16 5.70
C GLU A 237 -6.40 -6.54 5.53
N ALA A 238 -5.16 -6.71 5.95
CA ALA A 238 -4.46 -7.99 5.92
C ALA A 238 -3.89 -8.32 7.30
N LYS A 239 -4.05 -9.58 7.72
CA LYS A 239 -3.57 -10.07 9.02
C LYS A 239 -2.54 -11.18 8.83
N TYR A 240 -1.49 -11.12 9.65
CA TYR A 240 -0.46 -12.15 9.76
C TYR A 240 -0.26 -12.53 11.24
N GLU A 241 0.07 -13.80 11.51
CA GLU A 241 0.38 -14.36 12.84
C GLU A 241 1.45 -15.46 12.79
#